data_AF-A0A1M2VLU4-F1
#
_entry.id   AF-A0A1M2VLU4-F1
#
_cell.length_a   1.000
_cell.length_b   1.000
_cell.length_c   1.000
_cell.angle_alpha   90.00
_cell.angle_beta   90.00
_cell.angle_gamma   90.00
#
_symmetry.space_group_name_H-M   'P 1'
#
loop_
_entity.id
_entity.type
_entity.pdbx_description
1 polymer ?
#
loop_
_entity_poly.entity_id
_entity_poly.type
_entity_poly.pdbx_seq_one_letter_code
_entity_poly.pdbx_strand_id
1 'polypeptide(L)'
;MSLTATYGSYFYRGDEPIPVQFDTLAALVRMSHKYEMHDLYDTAIARLQAYYPSNLRSWDDICTRQRYVLAKPSDALALIKLAHLTEESSLLPTAYLICCSLDETRRVRIHTGEQTPLLAELSTWDHKRVLSGKARLAQMCGTRVFHMLRPIPCETCTSPELCTASVYKTWKEISLVKFEKATSDLYALEPLLNWFWEQAQGPGPCS
;
A
#
# COMPACT_ATOMS: atom_id res chain seq x y z
N MET A 1 32.94 26.69 2.07
CA MET A 1 31.72 27.44 1.72
C MET A 1 30.78 26.44 1.04
N SER A 2 30.00 25.69 1.81
CA SER A 2 29.09 24.65 1.29
C SER A 2 27.66 25.19 1.28
N LEU A 3 27.09 25.33 0.09
CA LEU A 3 25.73 25.83 -0.14
C LEU A 3 24.64 24.74 -0.05
N THR A 4 24.96 23.52 0.37
CA THR A 4 24.00 22.39 0.43
C THR A 4 23.15 22.36 1.70
N ALA A 5 23.39 23.25 2.67
CA ALA A 5 22.78 23.15 4.01
C ALA A 5 21.39 23.80 4.15
N THR A 6 20.88 24.54 3.16
CA THR A 6 19.66 25.36 3.34
C THR A 6 18.35 24.66 2.96
N TYR A 7 18.34 23.71 2.01
CA TYR A 7 17.11 23.02 1.59
C TYR A 7 16.73 21.82 2.47
N GLY A 8 17.70 21.21 3.17
CA GLY A 8 17.44 20.15 4.14
C GLY A 8 16.61 20.60 5.35
N SER A 9 16.55 21.90 5.67
CA SER A 9 15.90 22.37 6.91
C SER A 9 14.37 22.34 6.89
N TYR A 10 13.73 22.35 5.72
CA TYR A 10 12.25 22.39 5.63
C TYR A 10 11.58 21.06 5.99
N PHE A 11 12.36 19.99 5.93
CA PHE A 11 11.89 18.63 5.94
C PHE A 11 12.30 17.88 7.20
N TYR A 12 13.29 18.39 7.92
CA TYR A 12 13.88 17.75 9.08
C TYR A 12 13.83 18.68 10.29
N ARG A 13 13.55 18.12 11.46
CA ARG A 13 13.71 18.80 12.76
C ARG A 13 14.94 18.20 13.41
N GLY A 14 16.09 18.86 13.27
CA GLY A 14 17.38 18.23 13.58
C GLY A 14 17.67 17.11 12.58
N ASP A 15 17.95 15.89 13.07
CA ASP A 15 18.15 14.70 12.23
C ASP A 15 16.86 13.89 11.99
N GLU A 16 15.72 14.31 12.54
CA GLU A 16 14.46 13.58 12.40
C GLU A 16 13.61 14.09 11.24
N PRO A 17 13.11 13.19 10.36
CA PRO A 17 12.19 13.57 9.29
C PRO A 17 10.84 14.02 9.88
N ILE A 18 10.35 15.17 9.43
CA ILE A 18 9.00 15.66 9.72
C ILE A 18 8.06 15.13 8.63
N PRO A 19 6.88 14.59 8.98
CA PRO A 19 5.93 14.11 7.99
C PRO A 19 5.27 15.30 7.25
N VAL A 20 5.24 15.24 5.93
CA VAL A 20 4.74 16.31 5.05
C VAL A 20 3.46 15.87 4.34
N GLN A 21 2.50 16.77 4.14
CA GLN A 21 1.29 16.46 3.37
C GLN A 21 1.63 16.08 1.93
N PHE A 22 0.96 15.04 1.42
CA PHE A 22 1.14 14.57 0.05
C PHE A 22 0.99 15.70 -0.98
N ASP A 23 -0.06 16.51 -0.87
CA ASP A 23 -0.34 17.60 -1.81
C ASP A 23 0.81 18.61 -1.90
N THR A 24 1.46 18.89 -0.77
CA THR A 24 2.63 19.76 -0.71
C THR A 24 3.81 19.15 -1.47
N LEU A 25 4.10 17.87 -1.26
CA LEU A 25 5.17 17.18 -1.99
C LEU A 25 4.85 17.08 -3.48
N ALA A 26 3.61 16.74 -3.86
CA ALA A 26 3.20 16.67 -5.25
C ALA A 26 3.32 18.04 -5.97
N ALA A 27 2.96 19.13 -5.29
CA ALA A 27 3.16 20.48 -5.80
C ALA A 27 4.65 20.82 -5.96
N LEU A 28 5.48 20.48 -4.96
CA LEU A 28 6.93 20.70 -5.01
C LEU A 28 7.57 19.91 -6.15
N VAL A 29 7.21 18.65 -6.35
CA VAL A 29 7.69 17.84 -7.47
C VAL A 29 7.30 18.46 -8.82
N ARG A 30 6.03 18.85 -9.01
CA ARG A 30 5.59 19.48 -10.26
C ARG A 30 6.33 20.78 -10.56
N MET A 31 6.51 21.62 -9.54
CA MET A 31 7.21 22.91 -9.69
C MET A 31 8.69 22.70 -9.95
N SER A 32 9.37 21.89 -9.14
CA SER A 32 10.79 21.60 -9.29
C SER A 32 11.10 20.93 -10.63
N HIS A 33 10.26 20.01 -11.10
CA HIS A 33 10.36 19.42 -12.42
C HIS A 33 10.15 20.45 -13.54
N LYS A 34 9.14 21.32 -13.43
CA LYS A 34 8.85 22.36 -14.43
C LYS A 34 9.95 23.42 -14.56
N TYR A 35 10.61 23.75 -13.46
CA TYR A 35 11.65 24.79 -13.40
C TYR A 35 13.06 24.21 -13.26
N GLU A 36 13.24 22.92 -13.52
CA GLU A 36 14.54 22.21 -13.50
C GLU A 36 15.35 22.42 -12.20
N MET A 37 14.66 22.47 -11.07
CA MET A 37 15.26 22.60 -9.73
C MET A 37 15.62 21.20 -9.19
N HIS A 38 16.67 20.62 -9.74
CA HIS A 38 17.11 19.23 -9.49
C HIS A 38 17.22 18.89 -7.99
N ASP A 39 17.93 19.70 -7.19
CA ASP A 39 18.10 19.42 -5.76
C ASP A 39 16.77 19.31 -4.99
N LEU A 40 15.82 20.18 -5.33
CA LEU A 40 14.49 20.20 -4.70
C LEU A 40 13.64 19.03 -5.19
N TYR A 41 13.73 18.71 -6.48
CA TYR A 41 13.07 17.57 -7.10
C TYR A 41 13.54 16.26 -6.46
N ASP A 42 14.85 16.03 -6.39
CA ASP A 42 15.45 14.83 -5.82
C ASP A 42 15.06 14.65 -4.36
N THR A 43 15.09 15.74 -3.58
CA THR A 43 14.68 15.71 -2.17
C THR A 43 13.20 15.35 -2.00
N ALA A 44 12.32 15.90 -2.85
CA ALA A 44 10.89 15.63 -2.78
C ALA A 44 10.53 14.22 -3.26
N ILE A 45 11.16 13.75 -4.34
CA ILE A 45 11.00 12.38 -4.86
C ILE A 45 11.53 11.36 -3.86
N ALA A 46 12.71 11.58 -3.27
CA ALA A 46 13.26 10.67 -2.26
C ALA A 46 12.29 10.48 -1.07
N ARG A 47 11.59 11.54 -0.66
CA ARG A 47 10.54 11.45 0.37
C ARG A 47 9.32 10.67 -0.08
N LEU A 48 8.87 10.88 -1.31
CA LEU A 48 7.77 10.09 -1.86
C LEU A 48 8.17 8.62 -1.98
N GLN A 49 9.39 8.29 -2.41
CA GLN A 49 9.90 6.92 -2.49
C GLN A 49 10.03 6.26 -1.11
N ALA A 50 10.39 7.03 -0.08
CA ALA A 50 10.42 6.52 1.30
C ALA A 50 9.03 6.10 1.80
N TYR A 51 7.95 6.77 1.37
CA TYR A 51 6.58 6.41 1.71
C TYR A 51 5.91 5.42 0.72
N TYR A 52 6.25 5.52 -0.56
CA TYR A 52 5.77 4.72 -1.68
C TYR A 52 6.94 3.92 -2.29
N PRO A 53 7.50 2.94 -1.56
CA PRO A 53 8.65 2.17 -2.01
C PRO A 53 8.28 1.22 -3.14
N SER A 54 9.23 0.89 -4.00
CA SER A 54 9.04 -0.11 -5.08
C SER A 54 9.06 -1.57 -4.58
N ASN A 55 9.32 -1.81 -3.30
CA ASN A 55 9.51 -3.15 -2.73
C ASN A 55 8.53 -3.43 -1.58
N LEU A 56 8.09 -4.68 -1.47
CA LEU A 56 7.07 -5.11 -0.51
C LEU A 56 7.55 -5.02 0.94
N ARG A 57 8.82 -5.33 1.21
CA ARG A 57 9.38 -5.31 2.57
C ARG A 57 9.34 -3.90 3.19
N SER A 58 9.73 -2.88 2.43
CA SER A 58 9.63 -1.49 2.86
C SER A 58 8.17 -1.03 2.93
N TRP A 59 7.31 -1.55 2.06
CA TRP A 59 5.87 -1.27 2.12
C TRP A 59 5.21 -1.79 3.39
N ASP A 60 5.61 -2.97 3.89
CA ASP A 60 5.02 -3.54 5.11
C ASP A 60 5.43 -2.78 6.38
N ASP A 61 6.53 -2.01 6.35
CA ASP A 61 6.97 -1.17 7.47
C ASP A 61 6.19 0.16 7.53
N ILE A 62 4.96 0.09 8.02
CA ILE A 62 4.04 1.25 8.13
C ILE A 62 4.65 2.35 9.02
N CYS A 63 5.27 1.98 10.14
CA CYS A 63 5.78 2.93 11.13
C CYS A 63 6.91 3.78 10.56
N THR A 64 7.84 3.18 9.81
CA THR A 64 8.91 3.94 9.17
C THR A 64 8.34 4.86 8.08
N ARG A 65 7.42 4.37 7.25
CA ARG A 65 6.88 5.15 6.12
C ARG A 65 6.12 6.40 6.57
N GLN A 66 5.25 6.27 7.58
CA GLN A 66 4.41 7.37 8.07
C GLN A 66 5.20 8.57 8.61
N ARG A 67 6.50 8.42 8.90
CA ARG A 67 7.38 9.51 9.31
C ARG A 67 7.71 10.50 8.19
N TYR A 68 7.55 10.10 6.92
CA TYR A 68 7.95 10.91 5.77
C TYR A 68 6.80 11.70 5.15
N VAL A 69 5.62 11.08 5.04
CA VAL A 69 4.48 11.64 4.29
C VAL A 69 3.16 11.37 5.01
N LEU A 70 2.32 12.40 5.10
CA LEU A 70 0.90 12.31 5.47
C LEU A 70 0.10 12.16 4.18
N ALA A 71 -0.31 10.93 3.88
CA ALA A 71 -1.04 10.60 2.66
C ALA A 71 -2.34 9.85 2.96
N LYS A 72 -3.33 10.05 2.09
CA LYS A 72 -4.61 9.34 2.09
C LYS A 72 -4.63 8.32 0.94
N PRO A 73 -5.44 7.25 1.03
CA PRO A 73 -5.57 6.29 -0.07
C PRO A 73 -6.00 6.91 -1.40
N SER A 74 -6.76 8.02 -1.37
CA SER A 74 -7.14 8.78 -2.57
C SER A 74 -5.96 9.38 -3.34
N ASP A 75 -4.86 9.64 -2.65
CA ASP A 75 -3.69 10.34 -3.19
C ASP A 75 -2.91 9.43 -4.16
N ALA A 76 -3.16 8.12 -4.12
CA ALA A 76 -2.58 7.15 -5.04
C ALA A 76 -2.84 7.49 -6.52
N LEU A 77 -4.00 8.08 -6.84
CA LEU A 77 -4.31 8.47 -8.21
C LEU A 77 -3.48 9.68 -8.66
N ALA A 78 -3.35 10.67 -7.78
CA ALA A 78 -2.50 11.82 -8.01
C ALA A 78 -1.02 11.40 -8.12
N LEU A 79 -0.61 10.39 -7.36
CA LEU A 79 0.73 9.79 -7.42
C LEU A 79 0.98 9.08 -8.75
N ILE A 80 0.03 8.29 -9.28
CA ILE A 80 0.17 7.67 -10.61
C ILE A 80 0.36 8.73 -11.69
N LYS A 81 -0.48 9.77 -11.67
CA LYS A 81 -0.37 10.89 -12.62
C LYS A 81 0.98 11.61 -12.48
N LEU A 82 1.45 11.80 -11.25
CA LEU A 82 2.74 12.43 -10.96
C LEU A 82 3.92 11.57 -11.43
N ALA A 83 3.88 10.26 -11.19
CA ALA A 83 4.89 9.31 -11.62
C ALA A 83 5.01 9.27 -13.14
N HIS A 84 3.88 9.27 -13.86
CA HIS A 84 3.90 9.35 -15.33
C HIS A 84 4.42 10.70 -15.84
N LEU A 85 4.07 11.80 -15.18
CA LEU A 85 4.53 13.15 -15.56
C LEU A 85 6.05 13.32 -15.40
N THR A 86 6.64 12.63 -14.43
CA THR A 86 8.05 12.77 -14.05
C THR A 86 8.89 11.56 -14.45
N GLU A 87 8.28 10.59 -15.15
CA GLU A 87 8.89 9.31 -15.53
C GLU A 87 9.42 8.46 -14.35
N GLU A 88 8.98 8.77 -13.12
CA GLU A 88 9.35 8.08 -11.88
C GLU A 88 8.57 6.79 -11.66
N SER A 89 8.94 5.76 -12.44
CA SER A 89 8.32 4.43 -12.39
C SER A 89 8.44 3.72 -11.03
N SER A 90 9.39 4.14 -10.19
CA SER A 90 9.65 3.62 -8.84
C SER A 90 8.44 3.75 -7.91
N LEU A 91 7.60 4.77 -8.12
CA LEU A 91 6.42 5.09 -7.30
C LEU A 91 5.17 4.27 -7.68
N LEU A 92 5.15 3.73 -8.91
CA LEU A 92 3.99 3.08 -9.50
C LEU A 92 3.54 1.80 -8.78
N PRO A 93 4.43 0.86 -8.35
CA PRO A 93 4.00 -0.41 -7.77
C PRO A 93 3.08 -0.24 -6.57
N THR A 94 3.47 0.60 -5.60
CA THR A 94 2.67 0.87 -4.41
C THR A 94 1.45 1.72 -4.70
N ALA A 95 1.53 2.64 -5.67
CA ALA A 95 0.37 3.43 -6.07
C ALA A 95 -0.74 2.53 -6.64
N TYR A 96 -0.40 1.60 -7.54
CA TYR A 96 -1.35 0.63 -8.07
C TYR A 96 -1.85 -0.33 -7.00
N LEU A 97 -0.99 -0.77 -6.07
CA LEU A 97 -1.38 -1.63 -4.96
C LEU A 97 -2.46 -0.96 -4.09
N ILE A 98 -2.26 0.32 -3.73
CA ILE A 98 -3.28 1.09 -3.02
C ILE A 98 -4.55 1.18 -3.86
N CYS A 99 -4.45 1.48 -5.16
CA CYS A 99 -5.63 1.51 -6.04
C CYS A 99 -6.38 0.19 -6.10
N CYS A 100 -5.71 -0.95 -5.98
CA CYS A 100 -6.37 -2.26 -5.88
C CYS A 100 -7.16 -2.42 -4.58
N SER A 101 -6.74 -1.78 -3.49
CA SER A 101 -7.47 -1.78 -2.21
C SER A 101 -8.61 -0.76 -2.12
N LEU A 102 -8.75 0.14 -3.12
CA LEU A 102 -9.80 1.14 -3.12
C LEU A 102 -11.16 0.51 -3.46
N ASP A 103 -12.14 0.83 -2.62
CA ASP A 103 -13.53 0.52 -2.86
C ASP A 103 -14.05 1.30 -4.08
N GLU A 104 -14.75 0.61 -4.97
CA GLU A 104 -15.39 1.15 -6.17
C GLU A 104 -16.48 2.18 -5.84
N THR A 105 -17.00 2.16 -4.60
CA THR A 105 -17.97 3.15 -4.13
C THR A 105 -17.36 4.51 -3.81
N ARG A 106 -16.03 4.62 -3.66
CA ARG A 106 -15.38 5.90 -3.36
C ARG A 106 -15.55 6.86 -4.53
N ARG A 107 -16.08 8.05 -4.23
CA ARG A 107 -16.29 9.12 -5.20
C ARG A 107 -15.40 10.32 -4.91
N VAL A 108 -14.96 10.99 -5.96
CA VAL A 108 -14.26 12.27 -5.89
C VAL A 108 -15.11 13.33 -6.55
N ARG A 109 -15.03 14.54 -6.00
CA ARG A 109 -15.68 15.71 -6.58
C ARG A 109 -14.76 16.28 -7.65
N ILE A 110 -15.23 16.27 -8.89
CA ILE A 110 -14.50 16.88 -10.01
C ILE A 110 -14.77 18.39 -10.06
N HIS A 111 -13.97 19.09 -10.86
CA HIS A 111 -13.99 20.56 -11.01
C HIS A 111 -15.38 21.12 -11.40
N THR A 112 -16.21 20.32 -12.06
CA THR A 112 -17.60 20.67 -12.43
C THR A 112 -18.58 20.59 -11.25
N GLY A 113 -18.12 20.18 -10.07
CA GLY A 113 -18.93 19.99 -8.86
C GLY A 113 -19.63 18.63 -8.78
N GLU A 114 -19.62 17.86 -9.87
CA GLU A 114 -20.17 16.50 -9.98
C GLU A 114 -19.29 15.47 -9.25
N GLN A 115 -19.89 14.37 -8.82
CA GLN A 115 -19.17 13.26 -8.18
C GLN A 115 -18.95 12.14 -9.18
N THR A 116 -17.71 11.74 -9.39
CA THR A 116 -17.34 10.60 -10.24
C THR A 116 -16.71 9.50 -9.39
N PRO A 117 -16.79 8.23 -9.82
CA PRO A 117 -16.02 7.16 -9.19
C PRO A 117 -14.54 7.53 -9.20
N LEU A 118 -13.86 7.35 -8.06
CA LEU A 118 -12.47 7.76 -7.87
C LEU A 118 -11.57 7.23 -8.99
N LEU A 119 -11.68 5.93 -9.30
CA LEU A 119 -10.86 5.29 -10.34
C LEU A 119 -11.10 5.86 -11.74
N ALA A 120 -12.28 6.43 -12.03
CA ALA A 120 -12.64 6.95 -13.36
C ALA A 120 -11.68 8.04 -13.89
N GLU A 121 -10.92 8.68 -13.00
CA GLU A 121 -9.90 9.66 -13.37
C GLU A 121 -8.60 9.07 -13.93
N LEU A 122 -8.41 7.76 -13.84
CA LEU A 122 -7.23 7.07 -14.36
C LEU A 122 -7.30 6.89 -15.88
N SER A 123 -6.13 6.89 -16.53
CA SER A 123 -6.04 6.54 -17.95
C SER A 123 -6.59 5.12 -18.19
N THR A 124 -7.03 4.84 -19.41
CA THR A 124 -7.49 3.50 -19.81
C THR A 124 -6.43 2.42 -19.55
N TRP A 125 -5.15 2.79 -19.66
CA TRP A 125 -4.04 1.87 -19.43
C TRP A 125 -3.83 1.59 -17.95
N ASP A 126 -3.88 2.62 -17.09
CA ASP A 126 -3.79 2.47 -15.64
C ASP A 126 -4.96 1.68 -15.08
N HIS A 127 -6.18 1.92 -15.59
CA HIS A 127 -7.37 1.13 -15.25
C HIS A 127 -7.16 -0.37 -15.51
N LYS A 128 -6.63 -0.73 -16.68
CA LYS A 128 -6.34 -2.13 -17.01
C LYS A 128 -5.32 -2.75 -16.04
N ARG A 129 -4.32 -1.98 -15.60
CA ARG A 129 -3.34 -2.45 -14.62
C ARG A 129 -3.95 -2.66 -13.25
N VAL A 130 -4.77 -1.73 -12.76
CA VAL A 130 -5.47 -1.89 -11.48
C VAL A 130 -6.41 -3.09 -11.53
N LEU A 131 -7.20 -3.24 -12.60
CA LEU A 131 -8.10 -4.39 -12.75
C LEU A 131 -7.36 -5.73 -12.81
N SER A 132 -6.27 -5.80 -13.59
CA SER A 132 -5.42 -7.00 -13.67
C SER A 132 -4.77 -7.30 -12.32
N GLY A 133 -4.32 -6.28 -11.60
CA GLY A 133 -3.78 -6.38 -10.25
C GLY A 133 -4.79 -6.96 -9.27
N LYS A 134 -6.01 -6.38 -9.21
CA LYS A 134 -7.13 -6.89 -8.40
C LYS A 134 -7.43 -8.36 -8.69
N ALA A 135 -7.57 -8.73 -9.97
CA ALA A 135 -7.83 -10.12 -10.35
C ALA A 135 -6.72 -11.08 -9.87
N ARG A 136 -5.46 -10.66 -9.98
CA ARG A 136 -4.32 -11.47 -9.53
C ARG A 136 -4.24 -11.56 -8.00
N LEU A 137 -4.54 -10.49 -7.28
CA LEU A 137 -4.64 -10.49 -5.82
C LEU A 137 -5.75 -11.43 -5.35
N ALA A 138 -6.94 -11.36 -5.96
CA ALA A 138 -8.03 -12.29 -5.68
C ALA A 138 -7.65 -13.75 -5.94
N GLN A 139 -6.97 -14.03 -7.05
CA GLN A 139 -6.46 -15.39 -7.35
C GLN A 139 -5.45 -15.87 -6.30
N MET A 140 -4.53 -15.00 -5.88
CA MET A 140 -3.55 -15.30 -4.83
C MET A 140 -4.25 -15.57 -3.49
N CYS A 141 -5.22 -14.74 -3.09
CA CYS A 141 -6.04 -14.96 -1.89
C CYS A 141 -6.77 -16.32 -1.96
N GLY A 142 -7.42 -16.63 -3.08
CA GLY A 142 -8.09 -17.92 -3.28
C GLY A 142 -7.13 -19.10 -3.20
N THR A 143 -5.93 -18.97 -3.77
CA THR A 143 -4.88 -20.01 -3.70
C THR A 143 -4.40 -20.22 -2.26
N ARG A 144 -4.15 -19.14 -1.52
CA ARG A 144 -3.75 -19.19 -0.10
C ARG A 144 -4.81 -19.87 0.76
N VAL A 145 -6.07 -19.51 0.58
CA VAL A 145 -7.22 -20.14 1.24
C VAL A 145 -7.28 -21.63 0.91
N PHE A 146 -7.12 -22.00 -0.35
CA PHE A 146 -7.16 -23.40 -0.77
C PHE A 146 -6.02 -24.23 -0.14
N HIS A 147 -4.81 -23.65 -0.02
CA HIS A 147 -3.73 -24.29 0.71
C HIS A 147 -4.04 -24.45 2.21
N MET A 148 -4.72 -23.50 2.83
CA MET A 148 -5.19 -23.65 4.22
C MET A 148 -6.27 -24.74 4.36
N LEU A 149 -7.11 -24.95 3.34
CA LEU A 149 -8.15 -25.99 3.32
C LEU A 149 -7.60 -27.41 3.10
N ARG A 150 -6.37 -27.53 2.61
CA ARG A 150 -5.68 -28.82 2.43
C ARG A 150 -4.70 -29.03 3.58
N PRO A 151 -5.09 -29.72 4.67
CA PRO A 151 -4.13 -30.16 5.68
C PRO A 151 -3.17 -31.14 5.02
N ILE A 152 -1.98 -30.68 4.66
CA ILE A 152 -0.85 -31.53 4.29
C ILE A 152 0.07 -31.51 5.52
N PRO A 153 0.06 -32.56 6.35
CA PRO A 153 1.02 -32.68 7.43
C PRO A 153 2.44 -32.57 6.85
N CYS A 154 3.32 -31.86 7.55
CA CYS A 154 4.73 -31.82 7.17
C CYS A 154 5.31 -33.25 7.13
N GLU A 155 6.28 -33.51 6.25
CA GLU A 155 6.94 -34.82 6.14
C GLU A 155 7.57 -35.27 7.46
N THR A 156 7.98 -34.33 8.31
CA THR A 156 8.55 -34.57 9.64
C THR A 156 7.51 -34.55 10.77
N CYS A 157 6.22 -34.59 10.46
CA CYS A 157 5.15 -34.54 11.46
C CYS A 157 5.08 -35.87 12.23
N THR A 158 5.32 -35.83 13.54
CA THR A 158 5.26 -37.01 14.41
C THR A 158 3.85 -37.57 14.57
N SER A 159 2.82 -36.77 14.33
CA SER A 159 1.40 -37.13 14.55
C SER A 159 0.49 -36.56 13.45
N PRO A 160 0.54 -37.09 12.22
CA PRO A 160 -0.19 -36.56 11.07
C PRO A 160 -1.72 -36.55 11.26
N GLU A 161 -2.26 -37.51 12.00
CA GLU A 161 -3.70 -37.59 12.30
C GLU A 161 -4.17 -36.45 13.21
N LEU A 162 -3.40 -36.15 14.27
CA LEU A 162 -3.72 -35.05 15.19
C LEU A 162 -3.54 -33.69 14.53
N CYS A 163 -2.54 -33.55 13.64
CA CYS A 163 -2.34 -32.35 12.84
C CYS A 163 -3.55 -32.08 11.94
N THR A 164 -3.97 -33.10 11.18
CA THR A 164 -5.15 -33.03 10.31
C THR A 164 -6.41 -32.69 11.11
N ALA A 165 -6.66 -33.37 12.23
CA ALA A 165 -7.80 -33.11 13.09
C ALA A 165 -7.80 -31.68 13.67
N SER A 166 -6.63 -31.15 14.04
CA SER A 166 -6.48 -29.79 14.54
C SER A 166 -6.84 -28.75 13.48
N VAL A 167 -6.37 -28.94 12.23
CA VAL A 167 -6.71 -28.05 11.10
C VAL A 167 -8.21 -28.06 10.83
N TYR A 168 -8.85 -29.23 10.80
CA TYR A 168 -10.30 -29.34 10.62
C TYR A 168 -11.09 -28.66 11.73
N LYS A 169 -10.65 -28.81 12.98
CA LYS A 169 -11.27 -28.15 14.12
C LYS A 169 -11.17 -26.63 13.98
N THR A 170 -9.99 -26.09 13.68
CA THR A 170 -9.81 -24.66 13.48
C THR A 170 -10.68 -24.15 12.34
N TRP A 171 -10.77 -24.87 11.22
CA TRP A 171 -11.66 -24.52 10.10
C TRP A 171 -13.13 -24.44 10.49
N LYS A 172 -13.60 -25.37 11.32
CA LYS A 172 -14.99 -25.37 11.80
C LYS A 172 -15.30 -24.18 12.72
N GLU A 173 -14.28 -23.70 13.43
CA GLU A 173 -14.41 -22.60 14.39
C GLU A 173 -14.13 -21.21 13.77
N ILE A 174 -13.70 -21.16 12.50
CA ILE A 174 -13.47 -19.90 11.79
C ILE A 174 -14.79 -19.13 11.62
N SER A 175 -14.77 -17.87 12.05
CA SER A 175 -15.84 -16.92 11.77
C SER A 175 -15.82 -16.52 10.30
N LEU A 176 -16.92 -16.77 9.58
CA LEU A 176 -17.09 -16.35 8.17
C LEU A 176 -16.88 -14.85 7.99
N VAL A 177 -17.31 -14.03 8.97
CA VAL A 177 -17.14 -12.57 8.93
C VAL A 177 -15.65 -12.18 9.03
N LYS A 178 -14.89 -12.84 9.92
CA LYS A 178 -13.43 -12.62 10.00
C LYS A 178 -12.74 -13.09 8.72
N PHE A 179 -13.19 -14.23 8.18
CA PHE A 179 -12.65 -14.81 6.97
C PHE A 179 -12.84 -13.90 5.76
N GLU A 180 -14.07 -13.44 5.52
CA GLU A 180 -14.40 -12.51 4.44
C GLU A 180 -13.52 -11.25 4.51
N LYS A 181 -13.38 -10.69 5.71
CA LYS A 181 -12.52 -9.52 5.95
C LYS A 181 -11.05 -9.83 5.66
N ALA A 182 -10.51 -10.93 6.17
CA ALA A 182 -9.11 -11.34 5.95
C ALA A 182 -8.78 -11.61 4.48
N THR A 183 -9.77 -12.01 3.67
CA THR A 183 -9.61 -12.28 2.23
C THR A 183 -9.93 -11.08 1.33
N SER A 184 -10.35 -9.94 1.90
CA SER A 184 -10.67 -8.75 1.13
C SER A 184 -9.43 -8.13 0.48
N ASP A 185 -9.63 -7.37 -0.61
CA ASP A 185 -8.56 -6.69 -1.35
C ASP A 185 -7.69 -5.78 -0.47
N LEU A 186 -8.25 -5.26 0.64
CA LEU A 186 -7.55 -4.40 1.59
C LEU A 186 -6.46 -5.15 2.38
N TYR A 187 -6.69 -6.42 2.69
CA TYR A 187 -5.82 -7.26 3.51
C TYR A 187 -5.21 -8.41 2.72
N ALA A 188 -5.27 -8.35 1.38
CA ALA A 188 -4.82 -9.41 0.48
C ALA A 188 -3.35 -9.82 0.69
N LEU A 189 -2.51 -8.89 1.16
CA LEU A 189 -1.10 -9.12 1.46
C LEU A 189 -0.83 -9.54 2.91
N GLU A 190 -1.80 -9.36 3.82
CA GLU A 190 -1.59 -9.73 5.21
C GLU A 190 -1.54 -11.25 5.37
N PRO A 191 -0.66 -11.79 6.22
CA PRO A 191 -0.65 -13.20 6.58
C PRO A 191 -1.99 -13.60 7.22
N LEU A 192 -2.69 -14.58 6.65
CA LEU A 192 -3.92 -15.13 7.25
C LEU A 192 -3.67 -15.68 8.67
N LEU A 193 -2.43 -16.07 8.99
CA LEU A 193 -2.04 -16.50 10.33
C LEU A 193 -2.37 -15.44 11.40
N ASN A 194 -2.11 -14.15 11.11
CA ASN A 194 -2.34 -13.05 12.04
C ASN A 194 -3.84 -12.84 12.34
N TRP A 195 -4.71 -13.28 11.43
CA TRP A 195 -6.16 -13.14 11.57
C TRP A 195 -6.81 -14.25 12.41
N PHE A 196 -6.23 -15.45 12.36
CA PHE A 196 -6.84 -16.66 12.93
C PHE A 196 -6.09 -17.20 14.15
N TRP A 197 -4.78 -16.96 14.28
CA TRP A 197 -3.95 -17.51 15.36
C TRP A 197 -3.39 -16.46 16.32
N GLU A 198 -3.12 -15.23 15.88
CA GLU A 198 -2.87 -14.14 16.80
C GLU A 198 -4.22 -13.61 17.31
N GLN A 199 -4.37 -13.47 18.64
CA GLN A 199 -5.55 -12.80 19.20
C GLN A 199 -5.53 -11.36 18.72
N ALA A 200 -6.30 -11.08 17.65
CA ALA A 200 -6.45 -9.81 16.96
C ALA A 200 -6.23 -8.58 17.85
N GLN A 201 -4.97 -8.19 18.02
CA GLN A 201 -4.60 -6.79 18.11
C GLN A 201 -4.42 -6.41 16.65
N GLY A 202 -5.38 -5.67 16.08
CA GLY A 202 -5.14 -4.98 14.82
C GLY A 202 -3.83 -4.19 14.92
N PRO A 203 -3.19 -3.82 13.80
CA PRO A 203 -1.86 -3.19 13.81
C PRO A 203 -1.83 -2.12 14.90
N GLY A 204 -1.08 -2.41 15.97
CA GLY A 204 -1.01 -1.53 17.12
C GLY A 204 -0.54 -0.16 16.65
N PRO A 205 -1.03 0.94 17.23
CA PRO A 205 -0.51 2.26 16.89
C PRO A 205 1.01 2.22 17.05
N CYS A 206 1.72 2.58 15.98
CA CYS A 206 3.16 2.81 16.00
C CYS A 206 3.44 3.75 17.18
N SER A 207 4.07 3.22 18.23
CA SER A 207 4.37 3.93 19.48
C SER A 207 5.62 4.77 19.33
#